data_AF-A0A821BZ13-F1
#
_entry.id   AF-A0A821BZ13-F1
#
_cell.length_a   1.000
_cell.length_b   1.000
_cell.length_c   1.000
_cell.angle_alpha   90.00
_cell.angle_beta   90.00
_cell.angle_gamma   90.00
#
_symmetry.space_group_name_H-M   'P 1'
#
loop_
_entity.id
_entity.type
_entity.pdbx_description
1 polymer ?
#
loop_
_entity_poly.entity_id
_entity_poly.type
_entity_poly.pdbx_seq_one_letter_code
_entity_poly.pdbx_strand_id
1 'polypeptide(L)'
;MASEKWSKFFDFSFADKNRVNGCCKLCQKNYKDRRGTYSNFIKHLKRIHPNEYELIVSSDAAYLSEEENVFSNDRTTADLGNIKYKQNQFILSITKNLIIKCGLPFNFVEHASFRDFLIDCHLKFEPVSSRKLKRAVIPLLKNNVLKTIHEALNNINHLTLTVDGWCDRRCRSF
;
A
#
# COMPACT_ATOMS: atom_id res chain seq x y z
N MET A 1 -5.83 -2.10 -13.86
CA MET A 1 -4.73 -2.10 -12.87
C MET A 1 -4.39 -3.48 -12.31
N ALA A 2 -5.25 -4.20 -11.56
CA ALA A 2 -4.86 -5.54 -11.07
C ALA A 2 -4.82 -6.63 -12.17
N SER A 3 -5.71 -6.56 -13.18
CA SER A 3 -5.75 -7.57 -14.24
C SER A 3 -4.54 -7.51 -15.19
N GLU A 4 -4.07 -6.32 -15.56
CA GLU A 4 -2.97 -6.12 -16.52
C GLU A 4 -1.67 -6.76 -16.06
N LYS A 5 -1.36 -6.64 -14.76
CA LYS A 5 -0.16 -7.25 -14.16
C LYS A 5 -0.13 -8.77 -14.33
N TRP A 6 -1.29 -9.42 -14.17
CA TRP A 6 -1.39 -10.88 -14.24
C TRP A 6 -1.58 -11.41 -15.66
N SER A 7 -2.09 -10.59 -16.59
CA SER A 7 -2.26 -10.95 -18.01
C SER A 7 -0.94 -11.32 -18.71
N LYS A 8 0.20 -10.90 -18.16
CA LYS A 8 1.52 -11.30 -18.67
C LYS A 8 1.82 -12.78 -18.43
N PHE A 9 1.24 -13.38 -17.40
CA PHE A 9 1.49 -14.77 -16.98
C PHE A 9 0.30 -15.69 -17.23
N PHE A 10 -0.91 -15.14 -17.35
CA PHE A 10 -2.13 -15.91 -17.55
C PHE A 10 -2.95 -15.36 -18.71
N ASP A 11 -3.53 -16.26 -19.49
CA ASP A 11 -4.63 -15.95 -20.40
C ASP A 11 -5.95 -16.16 -19.69
N PHE A 12 -6.65 -15.06 -19.42
CA PHE A 12 -7.91 -15.09 -18.70
C PHE A 12 -9.09 -15.27 -19.64
N SER A 13 -9.97 -16.21 -19.32
CA SER A 13 -11.28 -16.38 -19.96
C SER A 13 -12.39 -16.24 -18.92
N PHE A 14 -13.49 -15.59 -19.32
CA PHE A 14 -14.64 -15.39 -18.44
C PHE A 14 -15.60 -16.57 -18.63
N ALA A 15 -15.75 -17.37 -17.57
CA ALA A 15 -16.64 -18.53 -17.59
C ALA A 15 -18.10 -18.13 -17.26
N ASP A 16 -18.28 -17.22 -16.29
CA ASP A 16 -19.58 -16.74 -15.78
C ASP A 16 -19.46 -15.32 -15.22
N LYS A 17 -20.59 -14.65 -14.91
CA LYS A 17 -20.63 -13.28 -14.33
C LYS A 17 -19.71 -13.07 -13.12
N ASN A 18 -19.44 -14.13 -12.34
CA ASN A 18 -18.68 -14.08 -11.07
C ASN A 18 -17.37 -14.89 -11.07
N ARG A 19 -17.02 -15.62 -12.13
CA ARG A 19 -15.84 -16.50 -12.15
C ARG A 19 -14.89 -16.14 -13.27
N VAL A 20 -13.60 -16.21 -12.97
CA VAL A 20 -12.52 -16.05 -13.95
C VAL A 20 -11.72 -17.34 -14.02
N ASN A 21 -11.55 -17.85 -15.24
CA ASN A 21 -10.61 -18.92 -15.53
C ASN A 21 -9.31 -18.27 -16.05
N GLY A 22 -8.16 -18.85 -15.71
CA GLY A 22 -6.88 -18.42 -16.24
C GLY A 22 -6.01 -19.61 -16.59
N CYS A 23 -5.51 -19.64 -17.82
CA CYS A 23 -4.50 -20.60 -18.26
C CYS A 23 -3.11 -19.99 -18.02
N CYS A 24 -2.23 -20.70 -17.32
CA CYS A 24 -0.86 -20.25 -17.12
C CYS A 24 -0.06 -20.38 -18.42
N LYS A 25 0.58 -19.29 -18.87
CA LYS A 25 1.40 -19.29 -20.11
C LYS A 25 2.67 -20.12 -20.00
N LEU A 26 3.17 -20.35 -18.78
CA LEU A 26 4.43 -21.03 -18.50
C LEU A 26 4.28 -22.56 -18.43
N CYS A 27 3.17 -23.05 -17.85
CA CYS A 27 2.94 -24.49 -17.68
C CYS A 27 1.63 -24.99 -18.28
N GLN A 28 0.85 -24.11 -18.92
CA GLN A 28 -0.42 -24.41 -19.60
C GLN A 28 -1.50 -25.05 -18.68
N LYS A 29 -1.34 -24.92 -17.36
CA LYS A 29 -2.32 -25.38 -16.37
C LYS A 29 -3.43 -24.34 -16.18
N ASN A 30 -4.66 -24.84 -16.06
CA ASN A 30 -5.85 -24.02 -15.86
C ASN A 30 -6.19 -23.86 -14.38
N TYR A 31 -6.49 -22.63 -13.99
CA TYR A 31 -6.90 -22.26 -12.64
C TYR A 31 -8.18 -21.44 -12.68
N LYS A 32 -8.94 -21.46 -11.58
CA LYS A 32 -10.22 -20.75 -11.44
C LYS A 32 -10.22 -19.93 -10.16
N ASP A 33 -10.76 -18.72 -10.22
CA ASP A 33 -10.97 -17.87 -9.04
C ASP A 33 -12.24 -17.01 -9.21
N ARG A 34 -12.63 -16.30 -8.15
CA ARG A 34 -13.70 -15.29 -8.21
C ARG A 34 -13.20 -14.07 -8.98
N ARG A 35 -14.08 -13.43 -9.74
CA ARG A 35 -13.75 -12.21 -10.48
C ARG A 35 -13.20 -11.14 -9.53
N GLY A 36 -12.04 -10.56 -9.88
CA GLY A 36 -11.33 -9.58 -9.06
C GLY A 36 -10.45 -10.17 -7.94
N THR A 37 -10.52 -11.49 -7.72
CA THR A 37 -9.63 -12.22 -6.81
C THR A 37 -8.59 -12.99 -7.64
N TYR A 38 -7.33 -12.95 -7.21
CA TYR A 38 -6.23 -13.62 -7.92
C TYR A 38 -5.45 -14.59 -7.03
N SER A 39 -6.00 -14.96 -5.88
CA SER A 39 -5.31 -15.74 -4.86
C SER A 39 -4.84 -17.10 -5.37
N ASN A 40 -5.65 -17.77 -6.20
CA ASN A 40 -5.28 -19.07 -6.77
C ASN A 40 -4.15 -18.96 -7.80
N PHE A 41 -4.17 -17.93 -8.64
CA PHE A 41 -3.11 -17.65 -9.62
C PHE A 41 -1.79 -17.27 -8.94
N ILE A 42 -1.85 -16.47 -7.88
CA ILE A 42 -0.67 -16.10 -7.06
C ILE A 42 -0.08 -17.32 -6.38
N LYS A 43 -0.93 -18.17 -5.76
CA LYS A 43 -0.48 -19.42 -5.14
C LYS A 43 0.20 -20.35 -6.14
N HIS A 44 -0.31 -20.41 -7.38
CA HIS A 44 0.31 -21.18 -8.44
C HIS A 44 1.70 -20.65 -8.78
N LEU A 45 1.84 -19.35 -9.08
CA LEU A 45 3.13 -18.76 -9.39
C LEU A 45 4.13 -18.98 -8.26
N LYS A 46 3.74 -18.70 -7.02
CA LYS A 46 4.60 -18.88 -5.85
C LYS A 46 5.12 -20.32 -5.68
N ARG A 47 4.35 -21.34 -6.08
CA ARG A 47 4.71 -22.76 -5.89
C ARG A 47 5.41 -23.39 -7.08
N ILE A 48 5.02 -23.02 -8.30
CA ILE A 48 5.45 -23.70 -9.53
C ILE A 48 6.41 -22.82 -10.35
N HIS A 49 6.32 -21.51 -10.21
CA HIS A 49 7.09 -20.51 -10.95
C HIS A 49 7.71 -19.47 -9.98
N PRO A 50 8.57 -19.92 -9.04
CA PRO A 50 9.08 -19.07 -7.96
C PRO A 50 9.91 -17.91 -8.50
N ASN A 51 10.69 -18.12 -9.55
CA ASN A 51 11.54 -17.08 -10.15
C ASN A 51 10.70 -15.93 -10.72
N GLU A 52 9.62 -16.25 -11.42
CA GLU A 52 8.70 -15.26 -11.98
C GLU A 52 7.90 -14.56 -10.87
N TYR A 53 7.54 -15.29 -9.82
CA TYR A 53 6.94 -14.69 -8.63
C TYR A 53 7.89 -13.69 -7.95
N GLU A 54 9.18 -14.02 -7.82
CA GLU A 54 10.18 -13.14 -7.24
C GLU A 54 10.39 -11.88 -8.09
N LEU A 55 10.49 -11.99 -9.41
CA LEU A 55 10.58 -10.82 -10.30
C LEU A 55 9.41 -9.86 -10.10
N ILE A 56 8.21 -10.40 -9.92
CA ILE A 56 7.00 -9.62 -9.66
C ILE A 56 7.09 -8.91 -8.30
N VAL A 57 7.57 -9.59 -7.26
CA VAL A 57 7.70 -9.02 -5.91
C VAL A 57 8.80 -7.95 -5.88
N SER A 58 9.93 -8.21 -6.53
CA SER A 58 11.05 -7.26 -6.65
C SER A 58 10.65 -6.02 -7.44
N SER A 59 9.86 -6.15 -8.51
CA SER A 59 9.30 -4.99 -9.23
C SER A 59 8.35 -4.16 -8.36
N ASP A 60 7.56 -4.81 -7.50
CA ASP A 60 6.71 -4.11 -6.54
C ASP A 60 7.56 -3.40 -5.48
N ALA A 61 8.65 -4.03 -5.01
CA ALA A 61 9.56 -3.42 -4.05
C ALA A 61 10.30 -2.20 -4.62
N ALA A 62 10.78 -2.30 -5.87
CA ALA A 62 11.42 -1.18 -6.56
C ALA A 62 10.43 -0.01 -6.75
N TYR A 63 9.21 -0.29 -7.20
CA TYR A 63 8.15 0.73 -7.29
C TYR A 63 7.86 1.38 -5.93
N LEU A 64 7.82 0.60 -4.85
CA LEU A 64 7.62 1.15 -3.51
C LEU A 64 8.79 2.03 -3.05
N SER A 65 10.04 1.67 -3.36
CA SER A 65 11.20 2.51 -3.05
C SER A 65 11.22 3.83 -3.84
N GLU A 66 10.68 3.84 -5.06
CA GLU A 66 10.46 5.06 -5.84
C GLU A 66 9.35 5.91 -5.21
N GLU A 67 8.24 5.30 -4.80
CA GLU A 67 7.17 6.02 -4.09
C GLU A 67 7.64 6.60 -2.75
N GLU A 68 8.47 5.88 -1.99
CA GLU A 68 9.05 6.38 -0.74
C GLU A 68 9.97 7.59 -0.97
N ASN A 69 10.81 7.57 -2.02
CA ASN A 69 11.64 8.72 -2.38
C ASN A 69 10.81 9.97 -2.70
N VAL A 70 9.64 9.81 -3.33
CA VAL A 70 8.72 10.91 -3.68
C VAL A 70 8.16 11.62 -2.44
N PHE A 71 8.06 10.95 -1.29
CA PHE A 71 7.59 11.52 -0.03
C PHE A 71 8.73 11.89 0.93
N SER A 72 10.00 11.74 0.51
CA SER A 72 11.16 12.15 1.31
C SER A 72 11.19 13.67 1.47
N ASN A 73 11.51 14.11 2.68
CA ASN A 73 11.30 15.48 3.15
C ASN A 73 12.53 16.38 2.95
N ASP A 74 13.44 16.01 2.03
CA ASP A 74 14.70 16.74 1.86
C ASP A 74 14.42 18.10 1.21
N ARG A 75 14.86 19.17 1.89
CA ARG A 75 14.42 20.54 1.60
C ARG A 75 15.40 21.21 0.66
N THR A 76 15.05 21.28 -0.63
CA THR A 76 15.66 22.24 -1.56
C THR A 76 14.74 23.43 -1.78
N THR A 77 15.30 24.65 -1.69
CA THR A 77 14.59 25.92 -1.88
C THR A 77 13.95 26.09 -3.27
N ALA A 78 14.32 25.24 -4.23
CA ALA A 78 13.76 25.18 -5.58
C ALA A 78 12.41 24.41 -5.69
N ASP A 79 12.02 23.59 -4.69
CA ASP A 79 10.89 22.64 -4.82
C ASP A 79 9.51 23.18 -4.39
N LEU A 80 9.45 24.37 -3.79
CA LEU A 80 8.19 24.97 -3.31
C LEU A 80 7.20 25.33 -4.44
N GLY A 81 7.69 25.47 -5.67
CA GLY A 81 6.88 25.71 -6.87
C GLY A 81 6.30 24.43 -7.51
N ASN A 82 6.76 23.25 -7.10
CA ASN A 82 6.39 22.00 -7.76
C ASN A 82 5.01 21.52 -7.25
N ILE A 83 4.02 21.45 -8.17
CA ILE A 83 2.66 20.99 -7.87
C ILE A 83 2.67 19.60 -7.20
N LYS A 84 3.59 18.72 -7.61
CA LYS A 84 3.75 17.38 -7.07
C LYS A 84 4.19 17.40 -5.60
N TYR A 85 5.05 18.34 -5.22
CA TYR A 85 5.49 18.51 -3.83
C TYR A 85 4.33 18.95 -2.92
N LYS A 86 3.52 19.92 -3.37
CA LYS A 86 2.33 20.37 -2.62
C LYS A 86 1.30 19.27 -2.45
N GLN A 87 1.07 18.45 -3.48
CA GLN A 87 0.19 17.28 -3.39
C GLN A 87 0.73 16.26 -2.37
N ASN A 88 2.04 15.98 -2.38
CA ASN A 88 2.65 15.06 -1.42
C ASN A 88 2.52 15.54 0.02
N GLN A 89 2.68 16.85 0.27
CA GLN A 89 2.47 17.44 1.59
C GLN A 89 1.01 17.29 2.06
N PHE A 90 0.04 17.46 1.16
CA PHE A 90 -1.37 17.25 1.47
C PHE A 90 -1.66 15.80 1.86
N ILE A 91 -1.12 14.84 1.10
CA ILE A 91 -1.26 13.40 1.37
C ILE A 91 -0.62 13.03 2.72
N LEU A 92 0.58 13.55 3.01
CA LEU A 92 1.25 13.35 4.29
C LEU A 92 0.45 13.95 5.45
N SER A 93 -0.12 15.14 5.28
CA SER A 93 -0.95 15.80 6.30
C SER A 93 -2.24 15.02 6.58
N ILE A 94 -2.96 14.58 5.54
CA ILE A 94 -4.15 13.72 5.69
C ILE A 94 -3.79 12.44 6.44
N THR A 95 -2.71 11.78 6.04
CA THR A 95 -2.28 10.52 6.67
C THR A 95 -1.90 10.73 8.13
N LYS A 96 -1.10 11.76 8.43
CA LYS A 96 -0.63 12.04 9.78
C LYS A 96 -1.76 12.50 10.71
N ASN A 97 -2.58 13.45 10.27
CA ASN A 97 -3.53 14.12 11.14
C ASN A 97 -4.91 13.43 11.17
N LEU A 98 -5.40 12.95 10.03
CA LEU A 98 -6.73 12.35 9.98
C LEU A 98 -6.67 10.84 10.23
N ILE A 99 -5.78 10.11 9.57
CA ILE A 99 -5.72 8.66 9.72
C ILE A 99 -5.04 8.27 11.03
N ILE A 100 -3.82 8.77 11.28
CA ILE A 100 -3.05 8.34 12.46
C ILE A 100 -3.58 9.01 13.74
N LYS A 101 -3.65 10.35 13.80
CA LYS A 101 -4.04 11.05 15.04
C LYS A 101 -5.53 10.92 15.36
N CYS A 102 -6.42 11.04 14.37
CA CYS A 102 -7.87 10.89 14.61
C CYS A 102 -8.36 9.43 14.51
N GLY A 103 -7.48 8.47 14.17
CA GLY A 103 -7.84 7.05 14.07
C GLY A 103 -8.83 6.73 12.95
N LEU A 104 -8.92 7.58 11.91
CA LEU A 104 -9.85 7.34 10.81
C LEU A 104 -9.41 6.15 9.95
N PRO A 105 -10.36 5.37 9.41
CA PRO A 105 -10.02 4.20 8.61
C PRO A 105 -9.43 4.61 7.26
N PHE A 106 -8.53 3.80 6.71
CA PHE A 106 -7.83 4.12 5.45
C PHE A 106 -8.74 4.38 4.24
N ASN A 107 -9.91 3.74 4.19
CA ASN A 107 -10.89 3.93 3.12
C ASN A 107 -11.58 5.30 3.19
N PHE A 108 -11.39 6.07 4.25
CA PHE A 108 -11.92 7.42 4.39
C PHE A 108 -11.52 8.32 3.22
N VAL A 109 -10.28 8.20 2.71
CA VAL A 109 -9.79 9.01 1.57
C VAL A 109 -10.48 8.69 0.23
N GLU A 110 -11.21 7.59 0.17
CA GLU A 110 -11.96 7.16 -1.01
C GLU A 110 -13.45 7.48 -0.90
N HIS A 111 -13.92 7.97 0.24
CA HIS A 111 -15.32 8.32 0.45
C HIS A 111 -15.74 9.51 -0.43
N ALA A 112 -16.90 9.40 -1.10
CA ALA A 112 -17.36 10.41 -2.06
C ALA A 112 -17.42 11.82 -1.46
N SER A 113 -18.12 11.99 -0.33
CA SER A 113 -18.24 13.30 0.32
C SER A 113 -16.90 13.90 0.77
N PHE A 114 -15.91 13.05 1.09
CA PHE A 114 -14.58 13.56 1.45
C PHE A 114 -13.81 14.02 0.21
N ARG A 115 -14.00 13.36 -0.94
CA ARG A 115 -13.44 13.80 -2.21
C ARG A 115 -14.07 15.10 -2.68
N ASP A 116 -15.39 15.23 -2.56
CA ASP A 116 -16.10 16.46 -2.89
C ASP A 116 -15.56 17.62 -2.03
N PHE A 117 -15.45 17.41 -0.72
CA PHE A 117 -14.82 18.37 0.20
C PHE A 117 -13.38 18.75 -0.22
N LEU A 118 -12.56 17.79 -0.67
CA LEU A 118 -11.20 18.08 -1.12
C LEU A 118 -11.16 18.85 -2.45
N ILE A 119 -12.11 18.60 -3.36
CA ILE A 119 -12.24 19.37 -4.60
C ILE A 119 -12.58 20.83 -4.28
N ASP A 120 -13.50 21.06 -3.34
CA ASP A 120 -13.87 22.40 -2.87
C ASP A 120 -12.68 23.13 -2.22
N CYS A 121 -11.84 22.41 -1.48
CA CYS A 121 -10.65 22.99 -0.86
C CYS A 121 -9.49 23.21 -1.85
N HIS A 122 -9.33 22.32 -2.83
CA HIS A 122 -8.19 22.30 -3.74
C HIS A 122 -8.57 21.66 -5.09
N LEU A 123 -9.01 22.48 -6.05
CA LEU A 123 -9.50 22.04 -7.37
C LEU A 123 -8.58 21.09 -8.16
N LYS A 124 -7.26 21.17 -7.95
CA LYS A 124 -6.25 20.33 -8.65
C LYS A 124 -5.76 19.15 -7.82
N PHE A 125 -6.50 18.75 -6.79
CA PHE A 125 -6.11 17.62 -5.95
C PHE A 125 -6.42 16.31 -6.66
N GLU A 126 -5.40 15.45 -6.78
CA GLU A 126 -5.59 14.09 -7.28
C GLU A 126 -5.92 13.15 -6.11
N PRO A 127 -7.06 12.43 -6.15
CA PRO A 127 -7.46 11.57 -5.06
C PRO A 127 -6.47 10.43 -4.85
N VAL A 128 -5.98 10.30 -3.62
CA VAL A 128 -5.12 9.19 -3.20
C VAL A 128 -5.95 7.95 -2.91
N SER A 129 -5.42 6.77 -3.24
CA SER A 129 -6.03 5.50 -2.85
C SER A 129 -5.58 5.06 -1.46
N SER A 130 -6.50 4.43 -0.73
CA SER A 130 -6.24 3.77 0.56
C SER A 130 -5.10 2.75 0.47
N ARG A 131 -4.99 2.07 -0.69
CA ARG A 131 -3.92 1.11 -0.97
C ARG A 131 -2.55 1.81 -1.05
N LYS A 132 -2.45 2.96 -1.70
CA LYS A 132 -1.22 3.74 -1.79
C LYS A 132 -0.77 4.21 -0.41
N LEU A 133 -1.71 4.69 0.41
CA LEU A 133 -1.41 5.07 1.80
C LEU A 133 -0.82 3.90 2.59
N LYS A 134 -1.46 2.72 2.54
CA LYS A 134 -1.00 1.52 3.25
C LYS A 134 0.35 1.01 2.78
N ARG A 135 0.62 1.05 1.47
CA ARG A 135 1.83 0.42 0.89
C ARG A 135 3.05 1.32 0.86
N ALA A 136 2.88 2.64 0.72
CA ALA A 136 4.00 3.57 0.58
C ALA A 136 4.07 4.57 1.73
N VAL A 137 2.99 5.29 2.01
CA VAL A 137 3.02 6.42 2.95
C VAL A 137 3.17 5.96 4.40
N ILE A 138 2.45 4.91 4.82
CA ILE A 138 2.53 4.39 6.19
C ILE A 138 3.90 3.77 6.50
N PRO A 139 4.48 2.90 5.65
CA PRO A 139 5.84 2.41 5.86
C PRO A 139 6.87 3.53 5.98
N LEU A 140 6.79 4.56 5.13
CA LEU A 140 7.66 5.72 5.22
C LEU A 140 7.55 6.44 6.58
N LEU A 141 6.33 6.72 7.04
CA LEU A 141 6.12 7.36 8.34
C LEU A 141 6.59 6.47 9.50
N LYS A 142 6.36 5.15 9.40
CA LYS A 142 6.83 4.17 10.39
C LYS A 142 8.36 4.14 10.45
N ASN A 143 9.05 4.11 9.31
CA ASN A 143 10.51 4.07 9.25
C ASN A 143 11.13 5.33 9.87
N ASN A 144 10.54 6.50 9.63
CA ASN A 144 10.96 7.74 10.28
C ASN A 144 10.84 7.66 11.80
N VAL A 145 9.70 7.19 12.31
CA VAL A 145 9.50 7.02 13.76
C VAL A 145 10.44 5.98 14.34
N LEU A 146 10.64 4.84 13.66
CA LEU A 146 11.58 3.81 14.08
C LEU A 146 13.02 4.35 14.15
N LYS A 147 13.44 5.15 13.17
CA LYS A 147 14.76 5.78 13.19
C LYS A 147 14.93 6.66 14.42
N THR A 148 13.95 7.53 14.71
CA THR A 148 13.97 8.37 15.91
C THR A 148 13.97 7.55 17.20
N ILE A 149 13.20 6.46 17.26
CA ILE A 149 13.20 5.55 18.42
C ILE A 149 14.58 4.89 18.57
N HIS A 150 15.19 4.39 17.49
CA HIS A 150 16.52 3.79 17.54
C HIS A 150 17.59 4.79 18.01
N GLU A 151 17.57 6.02 17.49
CA GLU A 151 18.47 7.10 17.93
C GLU A 151 18.29 7.40 19.42
N ALA A 152 17.05 7.42 19.91
CA ALA A 152 16.77 7.61 21.33
C ALA A 152 17.30 6.43 22.16
N LEU A 153 17.06 5.18 21.74
CA LEU A 153 17.44 3.95 22.43
C LEU A 153 18.96 3.74 22.52
N ASN A 154 19.73 4.22 21.54
CA ASN A 154 21.19 4.04 21.51
C ASN A 154 21.92 4.68 22.71
N ASN A 155 21.33 5.68 23.36
CA ASN A 155 21.97 6.46 24.42
C ASN A 155 21.36 6.23 25.81
N ILE A 156 20.62 5.14 26.01
CA ILE A 156 19.89 4.90 27.27
C ILE A 156 20.54 3.80 28.09
N ASN A 157 20.75 4.08 29.38
CA ASN A 157 21.35 3.11 30.32
C ASN A 157 20.32 2.16 30.95
N HIS A 158 19.06 2.57 31.01
CA HIS A 158 17.98 1.82 31.65
C HIS A 158 16.71 1.87 30.80
N LEU A 159 16.12 0.71 30.56
CA LEU A 159 14.85 0.56 29.82
C LEU A 159 13.83 -0.08 30.75
N THR A 160 12.67 0.56 30.89
CA THR A 160 11.51 -0.06 31.53
C THR A 160 10.48 -0.40 30.46
N LEU A 161 10.07 -1.66 30.39
CA LEU A 161 9.08 -2.15 29.44
C LEU A 161 7.82 -2.57 30.19
N THR A 162 6.70 -1.95 29.87
CA THR A 162 5.38 -2.42 30.29
C THR A 162 4.81 -3.28 29.18
N VAL A 163 4.48 -4.53 29.50
CA VAL A 163 3.82 -5.45 28.56
C VAL A 163 2.36 -5.57 28.98
N ASP A 164 1.46 -5.17 28.09
CA ASP A 164 0.03 -5.37 28.26
C ASP A 164 -0.43 -6.57 27.43
N GLY A 165 -1.15 -7.48 28.08
CA GLY A 165 -1.63 -8.72 27.49
C GLY A 165 -3.14 -8.85 27.69
N TRP A 166 -3.89 -8.77 26.60
CA TRP A 166 -5.34 -8.99 26.58
C TRP A 166 -5.73 -10.08 25.60
N CYS A 167 -6.88 -10.70 25.82
CA CYS A 167 -7.48 -11.67 24.91
C CYS A 167 -8.82 -11.15 24.38
N ASP A 168 -8.98 -11.13 23.06
CA ASP A 168 -10.28 -10.86 22.43
C ASP A 168 -11.09 -12.16 22.35
N ARG A 169 -12.33 -12.14 22.86
CA ARG A 169 -13.27 -13.27 22.79
C ARG A 169 -13.63 -13.67 21.36
N ARG A 170 -13.38 -12.80 20.38
CA ARG A 170 -13.62 -13.08 18.95
C ARG A 170 -12.42 -13.74 18.26
N CYS A 171 -11.30 -13.92 18.96
CA CYS A 171 -10.04 -14.46 18.44
C CYS A 171 -9.59 -13.82 17.12
N ARG A 172 -9.91 -12.54 16.89
CA ARG A 172 -9.44 -11.81 15.70
C ARG A 172 -8.10 -11.17 16.05
N SER A 173 -7.05 -11.52 15.32
CA SER A 173 -5.82 -10.72 15.36
C SER A 173 -6.08 -9.38 14.65
N PHE A 174 -5.65 -8.28 15.27
CA PHE A 174 -5.62 -6.97 14.62
C PHE A 174 -4.58 -6.91 13.51
#